data_AF-A0A7X7EZB7-F1
#
_entry.id   AF-A0A7X7EZB7-F1
#
_cell.length_a   1.000
_cell.length_b   1.000
_cell.length_c   1.000
_cell.angle_alpha   90.00
_cell.angle_beta   90.00
_cell.angle_gamma   90.00
#
_symmetry.space_group_name_H-M   'P 1'
#
loop_
_entity.id
_entity.type
_entity.pdbx_description
1 polymer ?
#
loop_
_entity_poly.entity_id
_entity_poly.type
_entity_poly.pdbx_seq_one_letter_code
_entity_poly.pdbx_strand_id
1 'polypeptide(L)'
;MKQKKAHIKLTCTLLLSLLLVTSCTQQIISDGKKSVLEIREAGSSSLRITLRPKEVAASVLQTPVLAEGEIGRPDIRVASLSKTIKRKVGSFSVEISPDPLKIVVTDQGDKKIQEITFLPDGRVSFQTDDKPILGMGEGGPRMGKDWKDEQIEFDRRGRLHEMVPRWQSNAYGSRNPVACLIGTSGWGLYMPSPWVQVDLRDPGNGYFIPWEPPVLESDSVSHRRQYVRLVQGRPPVDEIISGLFDLFVFIGEKPEDIMKDISIITGPAVLPPKYSLGYMQSHRTLEDETQMIDLVKTFRDKRIPIDAVIYLGTGFCPRGWNLEQPSFEFNPEVFKREPAEVINDLHNFNVKVIAHIVPWNRDKLPTLHGSIPPKEGETVDEGHLFPYWNQHLELVKTGIDAWWPDEGDW
;
A
#
# COMPACT_ATOMS: atom_id res chain seq x y z
N MET A 1 -59.61 2.07 78.07
CA MET A 1 -58.98 1.90 76.74
C MET A 1 -59.72 2.73 75.70
N LYS A 2 -59.19 3.90 75.30
CA LYS A 2 -59.59 4.63 74.09
C LYS A 2 -58.30 5.11 73.41
N GLN A 3 -57.97 4.50 72.27
CA GLN A 3 -56.79 4.82 71.47
C GLN A 3 -56.99 6.16 70.72
N LYS A 4 -56.04 7.08 70.85
CA LYS A 4 -55.86 8.23 69.94
C LYS A 4 -54.94 7.79 68.80
N LYS A 5 -55.41 7.90 67.55
CA LYS A 5 -54.56 7.80 66.35
C LYS A 5 -53.83 9.12 66.15
N ALA A 6 -52.51 9.09 66.09
CA ALA A 6 -51.67 10.21 65.65
C ALA A 6 -51.40 10.05 64.15
N HIS A 7 -51.73 11.07 63.35
CA HIS A 7 -51.35 11.16 61.95
C HIS A 7 -49.99 11.87 61.84
N ILE A 8 -48.96 11.14 61.40
CA ILE A 8 -47.67 11.69 61.00
C ILE A 8 -47.79 12.10 59.53
N LYS A 9 -47.69 13.40 59.23
CA LYS A 9 -47.52 13.91 57.86
C LYS A 9 -46.04 13.80 57.50
N LEU A 10 -45.73 12.96 56.51
CA LEU A 10 -44.41 12.85 55.91
C LEU A 10 -44.33 13.86 54.74
N THR A 11 -43.58 14.94 54.92
CA THR A 11 -43.35 15.93 53.87
C THR A 11 -42.19 15.44 53.00
N CYS A 12 -42.48 15.02 51.77
CA CYS A 12 -41.47 14.62 50.78
C CYS A 12 -40.87 15.87 50.14
N THR A 13 -39.65 16.23 50.51
CA THR A 13 -38.88 17.30 49.85
C THR A 13 -38.25 16.74 48.58
N LEU A 14 -38.76 17.15 47.42
CA LEU A 14 -38.20 16.79 46.12
C LEU A 14 -36.94 17.66 45.87
N LEU A 15 -35.74 17.10 46.05
CA LEU A 15 -34.51 17.76 45.61
C LEU A 15 -34.41 17.64 44.08
N LEU A 16 -34.61 18.77 43.39
CA LEU A 16 -34.34 18.90 41.97
C LEU A 16 -32.82 19.11 41.80
N SER A 17 -32.07 18.04 41.53
CA SER A 17 -30.66 18.13 41.16
C SER A 17 -30.54 18.68 39.74
N LEU A 18 -30.16 19.95 39.63
CA LEU A 18 -29.77 20.58 38.38
C LEU A 18 -28.44 19.95 37.93
N LEU A 19 -28.50 18.92 37.08
CA LEU A 19 -27.34 18.38 36.38
C LEU A 19 -26.84 19.44 35.39
N LEU A 20 -25.91 20.28 35.86
CA LEU A 20 -25.04 21.07 34.99
C LEU A 20 -24.19 20.08 34.18
N VAL A 21 -24.65 19.73 32.98
CA VAL A 21 -23.83 19.06 31.98
C VAL A 21 -22.81 20.11 31.50
N THR A 22 -21.69 20.19 32.19
CA THR A 22 -20.53 20.90 31.69
C THR A 22 -20.08 20.17 30.43
N SER A 23 -20.36 20.78 29.27
CA SER A 23 -19.87 20.32 27.97
C SER A 23 -18.34 20.45 28.00
N CYS A 24 -17.67 19.41 28.50
CA CYS A 24 -16.22 19.35 28.54
C CYS A 24 -15.75 19.25 27.09
N THR A 25 -15.01 20.25 26.64
CA THR A 25 -14.42 20.23 25.30
C THR A 25 -13.29 19.20 25.32
N GLN A 26 -13.50 18.05 24.69
CA GLN A 26 -12.52 16.98 24.60
C GLN A 26 -11.50 17.32 23.53
N GLN A 27 -10.23 17.30 23.92
CA GLN A 27 -9.14 17.43 22.99
C GLN A 27 -8.98 16.14 22.19
N ILE A 28 -8.79 16.25 20.87
CA ILE A 28 -8.47 15.09 20.04
C ILE A 28 -7.01 14.69 20.31
N ILE A 29 -6.82 13.43 20.69
CA ILE A 29 -5.53 12.83 21.01
C ILE A 29 -5.32 11.63 20.08
N SER A 30 -4.10 11.47 19.57
CA SER A 30 -3.65 10.31 18.81
C SER A 30 -2.28 9.92 19.35
N ASP A 31 -2.14 8.67 19.80
CA ASP A 31 -0.93 8.15 20.44
C ASP A 31 -0.34 9.11 21.52
N GLY A 32 -1.19 9.55 22.44
CA GLY A 32 -0.82 10.50 23.51
C GLY A 32 -0.55 11.95 23.07
N LYS A 33 -0.56 12.26 21.77
CA LYS A 33 -0.23 13.58 21.22
C LYS A 33 -1.48 14.38 20.87
N LYS A 34 -1.41 15.69 21.11
CA LYS A 34 -2.44 16.67 20.72
C LYS A 34 -2.58 16.66 19.20
N SER A 35 -3.72 16.21 18.71
CA SER A 35 -3.91 15.91 17.30
C SER A 35 -4.97 16.78 16.66
N VAL A 36 -5.03 16.72 15.33
CA VAL A 36 -6.03 17.36 14.50
C VAL A 36 -6.60 16.35 13.53
N LEU A 37 -7.93 16.29 13.47
CA LEU A 37 -8.68 15.57 12.47
C LEU A 37 -8.94 16.52 11.29
N GLU A 38 -8.61 16.07 10.09
CA GLU A 38 -8.86 16.76 8.84
C GLU A 38 -9.63 15.84 7.89
N ILE A 39 -10.69 16.36 7.28
CA ILE A 39 -11.48 15.61 6.30
C ILE A 39 -11.68 16.50 5.08
N ARG A 40 -11.45 15.92 3.90
CA ARG A 40 -11.50 16.58 2.60
C ARG A 40 -11.98 15.61 1.53
N GLU A 41 -12.51 16.14 0.44
CA GLU A 41 -12.77 15.37 -0.77
C GLU A 41 -11.44 14.86 -1.37
N ALA A 42 -11.43 13.62 -1.86
CA ALA A 42 -10.27 12.99 -2.50
C ALA A 42 -10.50 12.65 -3.98
N GLY A 43 -11.77 12.64 -4.39
CA GLY A 43 -12.25 12.33 -5.72
C GLY A 43 -13.76 12.42 -5.72
N SER A 44 -14.38 12.17 -6.87
CA SER A 44 -15.84 12.32 -7.04
C SER A 44 -16.68 11.40 -6.14
N SER A 45 -16.09 10.28 -5.72
CA SER A 45 -16.70 9.21 -4.93
C SER A 45 -15.82 8.82 -3.74
N SER A 46 -14.93 9.71 -3.28
CA SER A 46 -14.02 9.42 -2.17
C SER A 46 -13.74 10.59 -1.25
N LEU A 47 -13.54 10.27 0.03
CA LEU A 47 -13.09 11.18 1.09
C LEU A 47 -11.72 10.76 1.59
N ARG A 48 -10.86 11.73 1.91
CA ARG A 48 -9.63 11.52 2.68
C ARG A 48 -9.85 11.98 4.12
N ILE A 49 -9.60 11.09 5.07
CA ILE A 49 -9.66 11.32 6.51
C ILE A 49 -8.24 11.21 7.05
N THR A 50 -7.73 12.31 7.59
CA THR A 50 -6.39 12.37 8.19
C THR A 50 -6.51 12.70 9.68
N LEU A 51 -6.00 11.84 10.55
CA LEU A 51 -5.74 12.14 11.96
C LEU A 51 -4.23 12.26 12.15
N ARG A 52 -3.74 13.41 12.61
CA ARG A 52 -2.30 13.61 12.81
C ARG A 52 -1.99 14.46 14.05
N PRO A 53 -0.83 14.27 14.68
CA PRO A 53 -0.33 15.20 15.69
C PRO A 53 -0.20 16.61 15.11
N LYS A 54 -0.46 17.64 15.91
CA LYS A 54 -0.47 19.04 15.44
C LYS A 54 0.89 19.52 14.94
N GLU A 55 1.94 18.99 15.55
CA GLU A 55 3.36 19.24 15.24
C GLU A 55 3.81 18.61 13.93
N VAL A 56 3.09 17.59 13.44
CA VAL A 56 3.40 16.92 12.19
C VAL A 56 2.88 17.76 11.03
N ALA A 57 3.78 18.19 10.14
CA ALA A 57 3.45 19.00 8.97
C ALA A 57 2.58 18.22 7.98
N ALA A 58 1.71 18.92 7.22
CA ALA A 58 0.87 18.25 6.23
C ALA A 58 1.65 17.69 5.03
N SER A 59 2.88 18.15 4.80
CA SER A 59 3.76 17.65 3.73
C SER A 59 4.11 16.18 3.87
N VAL A 60 4.11 15.62 5.09
CA VAL A 60 4.37 14.18 5.31
C VAL A 60 3.28 13.27 4.72
N LEU A 61 2.13 13.86 4.37
CA LEU A 61 1.03 13.16 3.72
C LEU A 61 1.28 12.96 2.22
N GLN A 62 2.35 13.55 1.67
CA GLN A 62 2.84 13.21 0.35
C GLN A 62 3.84 12.08 0.46
N THR A 63 3.44 10.91 -0.02
CA THR A 63 4.23 9.67 0.01
C THR A 63 4.32 9.11 -1.40
N PRO A 64 5.30 8.24 -1.71
CA PRO A 64 5.42 7.63 -3.04
C PRO A 64 4.21 6.80 -3.49
N VAL A 65 3.30 6.45 -2.57
CA VAL A 65 2.07 5.69 -2.87
C VAL A 65 0.88 6.58 -3.25
N LEU A 66 1.05 7.90 -3.22
CA LEU A 66 0.05 8.89 -3.60
C LEU A 66 0.55 9.71 -4.79
N ALA A 67 -0.38 10.13 -5.66
CA ALA A 67 -0.07 11.02 -6.77
C ALA A 67 0.45 12.38 -6.26
N GLU A 68 1.48 12.91 -6.92
CA GLU A 68 1.97 14.25 -6.64
C GLU A 68 0.86 15.29 -6.86
N GLY A 69 0.71 16.23 -5.93
CA GLY A 69 -0.27 17.31 -6.04
C GLY A 69 -0.44 18.14 -4.77
N GLU A 70 -1.30 19.16 -4.83
CA GLU A 70 -1.69 19.88 -3.62
C GLU A 70 -2.72 19.04 -2.83
N ILE A 71 -2.50 18.88 -1.53
CA ILE A 71 -3.42 18.14 -0.63
C ILE A 71 -4.78 18.86 -0.47
N GLY A 72 -4.85 20.13 -0.89
CA GLY A 72 -6.03 20.97 -0.75
C GLY A 72 -6.32 21.38 0.70
N ARG A 73 -7.17 22.39 0.88
CA ARG A 73 -7.63 22.80 2.21
C ARG A 73 -8.73 21.84 2.69
N PRO A 74 -8.70 21.38 3.96
CA PRO A 74 -9.76 20.54 4.47
C PRO A 74 -11.07 21.30 4.70
N ASP A 75 -12.18 20.66 4.34
CA ASP A 75 -13.54 21.13 4.64
C ASP A 75 -13.85 21.04 6.14
N ILE A 76 -13.33 20.00 6.80
CA ILE A 76 -13.44 19.83 8.25
C ILE A 76 -12.03 19.79 8.83
N ARG A 77 -11.74 20.70 9.77
CA ARG A 77 -10.51 20.70 10.56
C ARG A 77 -10.85 20.90 12.03
N VAL A 78 -10.63 19.87 12.85
CA VAL A 78 -11.04 19.88 14.26
C VAL A 78 -9.93 19.34 15.14
N ALA A 79 -9.62 20.07 16.21
CA ALA A 79 -8.64 19.66 17.22
C ALA A 79 -9.27 19.36 18.59
N SER A 80 -10.54 19.72 18.76
CA SER A 80 -11.31 19.45 19.97
C SER A 80 -12.80 19.49 19.67
N LEU A 81 -13.57 18.67 20.37
CA LEU A 81 -15.01 18.54 20.21
C LEU A 81 -15.67 18.46 21.58
N SER A 82 -16.76 19.18 21.78
CA SER A 82 -17.59 19.05 23.00
C SER A 82 -18.89 18.29 22.78
N LYS A 83 -19.26 18.08 21.51
CA LYS A 83 -20.45 17.35 21.08
C LYS A 83 -20.25 16.85 19.65
N THR A 84 -21.12 15.95 19.22
CA THR A 84 -21.19 15.50 17.84
C THR A 84 -21.43 16.67 16.88
N ILE A 85 -20.70 16.69 15.77
CA ILE A 85 -20.90 17.64 14.67
C ILE A 85 -21.24 16.89 13.39
N LYS A 86 -22.14 17.46 12.58
CA LYS A 86 -22.43 16.98 11.22
C LYS A 86 -22.08 18.07 10.21
N ARG A 87 -21.35 17.72 9.15
CA ARG A 87 -20.86 18.66 8.11
C ARG A 87 -20.89 17.99 6.74
N LYS A 88 -21.10 18.78 5.70
CA LYS A 88 -21.01 18.33 4.31
C LYS A 88 -19.55 18.44 3.84
N VAL A 89 -19.08 17.46 3.09
CA VAL A 89 -17.76 17.41 2.44
C VAL A 89 -17.96 16.86 1.04
N GLY A 90 -17.86 17.69 0.01
CA GLY A 90 -18.19 17.28 -1.36
C GLY A 90 -19.59 16.65 -1.48
N SER A 91 -19.65 15.44 -2.04
CA SER A 91 -20.85 14.59 -2.17
C SER A 91 -21.21 13.80 -0.90
N PHE A 92 -20.57 14.08 0.24
CA PHE A 92 -20.74 13.34 1.48
C PHE A 92 -21.32 14.19 2.61
N SER A 93 -21.99 13.50 3.54
CA SER A 93 -22.32 14.01 4.85
C SER A 93 -21.51 13.24 5.90
N VAL A 94 -20.80 13.97 6.74
CA VAL A 94 -19.85 13.43 7.73
C VAL A 94 -20.28 13.84 9.12
N GLU A 95 -20.52 12.86 9.99
CA GLU A 95 -20.79 13.04 11.41
C GLU A 95 -19.58 12.62 12.25
N ILE A 96 -19.15 13.48 13.17
CA ILE A 96 -17.95 13.27 14.01
C ILE A 96 -18.35 13.36 15.48
N SER A 97 -18.09 12.31 16.24
CA SER A 97 -18.35 12.19 17.68
C SER A 97 -17.04 12.07 18.48
N PRO A 98 -16.94 12.62 19.70
CA PRO A 98 -15.67 12.77 20.41
C PRO A 98 -15.21 11.57 21.25
N ASP A 99 -16.13 10.72 21.76
CA ASP A 99 -15.80 9.64 22.69
C ASP A 99 -16.56 8.33 22.36
N PRO A 100 -15.91 7.33 21.74
CA PRO A 100 -14.61 7.41 21.08
C PRO A 100 -14.65 8.36 19.87
N LEU A 101 -13.47 8.75 19.35
CA LEU A 101 -13.39 9.56 18.13
C LEU A 101 -13.93 8.74 16.94
N LYS A 102 -15.19 8.97 16.60
CA LYS A 102 -15.95 8.21 15.61
C LYS A 102 -16.42 9.11 14.47
N ILE A 103 -16.32 8.60 13.27
CA ILE A 103 -16.68 9.27 12.02
C ILE A 103 -17.68 8.39 11.28
N VAL A 104 -18.87 8.90 11.03
CA VAL A 104 -19.88 8.24 10.19
C VAL A 104 -19.96 8.99 8.86
N VAL A 105 -19.74 8.26 7.77
CA VAL A 105 -19.80 8.79 6.40
C VAL A 105 -21.11 8.32 5.76
N THR A 106 -21.86 9.27 5.22
CA THR A 106 -23.13 9.06 4.50
C THR A 106 -23.07 9.69 3.12
N ASP A 107 -23.75 9.10 2.15
CA ASP A 107 -23.94 9.70 0.82
C ASP A 107 -25.04 10.79 0.83
N GLN A 108 -25.35 11.36 -0.35
CA GLN A 108 -26.42 12.35 -0.48
C GLN A 108 -27.84 11.80 -0.22
N GLY A 109 -28.02 10.47 -0.22
CA GLY A 109 -29.28 9.79 0.09
C GLY A 109 -29.42 9.39 1.56
N ASP A 110 -28.55 9.90 2.45
CA ASP A 110 -28.44 9.52 3.86
C ASP A 110 -28.14 8.01 4.07
N LYS A 111 -27.67 7.30 3.03
CA LYS A 111 -27.19 5.91 3.17
C LYS A 111 -25.82 5.94 3.83
N LYS A 112 -25.66 5.15 4.90
CA LYS A 112 -24.35 4.97 5.55
C LYS A 112 -23.40 4.22 4.62
N ILE A 113 -22.26 4.84 4.32
CA ILE A 113 -21.19 4.25 3.51
C ILE A 113 -20.22 3.51 4.42
N GLN A 114 -19.78 4.15 5.50
CA GLN A 114 -18.84 3.54 6.44
C GLN A 114 -18.87 4.25 7.80
N GLU A 115 -18.47 3.55 8.84
CA GLU A 115 -18.26 4.04 10.19
C GLU A 115 -16.82 3.73 10.61
N ILE A 116 -16.03 4.77 10.87
CA ILE A 116 -14.61 4.69 11.25
C ILE A 116 -14.47 5.13 12.69
N THR A 117 -13.78 4.36 13.53
CA THR A 117 -13.49 4.75 14.91
C THR A 117 -12.00 4.61 15.21
N PHE A 118 -11.39 5.69 15.69
CA PHE A 118 -10.03 5.67 16.23
C PHE A 118 -10.09 5.22 17.67
N LEU A 119 -9.54 4.03 17.95
CA LEU A 119 -9.61 3.39 19.25
C LEU A 119 -8.46 3.87 20.17
N PRO A 120 -8.66 3.89 21.50
CA PRO A 120 -7.62 4.30 22.45
C PRO A 120 -6.35 3.44 22.43
N ASP A 121 -6.43 2.21 21.90
CA ASP A 121 -5.31 1.28 21.76
C ASP A 121 -4.53 1.44 20.44
N GLY A 122 -4.82 2.50 19.67
CA GLY A 122 -4.13 2.81 18.41
C GLY A 122 -4.71 2.10 17.18
N ARG A 123 -5.69 1.20 17.34
CA ARG A 123 -6.36 0.58 16.19
C ARG A 123 -7.39 1.54 15.56
N VAL A 124 -7.64 1.35 14.27
CA VAL A 124 -8.77 1.99 13.57
C VAL A 124 -9.77 0.92 13.20
N SER A 125 -10.96 0.97 13.80
CA SER A 125 -12.04 0.05 13.43
C SER A 125 -12.89 0.60 12.29
N PHE A 126 -13.41 -0.30 11.47
CA PHE A 126 -14.40 -0.01 10.44
C PHE A 126 -15.51 -1.05 10.44
N GLN A 127 -16.71 -0.68 10.01
CA GLN A 127 -17.83 -1.61 9.94
C GLN A 127 -17.66 -2.59 8.77
N THR A 128 -17.98 -3.86 9.03
CA THR A 128 -18.10 -4.93 8.04
C THR A 128 -19.49 -5.57 8.12
N ASP A 129 -19.78 -6.49 7.21
CA ASP A 129 -21.04 -7.21 7.15
C ASP A 129 -20.86 -8.67 6.67
N ASP A 130 -21.98 -9.33 6.38
CA ASP A 130 -22.02 -10.71 5.92
C ASP A 130 -21.59 -10.89 4.45
N LYS A 131 -21.23 -9.82 3.73
CA LYS A 131 -20.81 -9.86 2.33
C LYS A 131 -19.29 -9.94 2.16
N PRO A 132 -18.80 -10.51 1.05
CA PRO A 132 -17.38 -10.60 0.77
C PRO A 132 -16.64 -9.27 0.82
N ILE A 133 -15.39 -9.34 1.29
CA ILE A 133 -14.42 -8.23 1.20
C ILE A 133 -13.31 -8.66 0.24
N LEU A 134 -13.05 -7.83 -0.78
CA LEU A 134 -12.06 -8.06 -1.83
C LEU A 134 -10.86 -7.12 -1.66
N GLY A 135 -9.84 -7.30 -2.50
CA GLY A 135 -8.66 -6.45 -2.58
C GLY A 135 -7.46 -7.02 -1.80
N MET A 136 -6.72 -6.12 -1.16
CA MET A 136 -5.50 -6.38 -0.37
C MET A 136 -4.26 -6.87 -1.14
N GLY A 137 -4.19 -6.57 -2.43
CA GLY A 137 -3.09 -7.01 -3.30
C GLY A 137 -3.21 -8.49 -3.69
N GLU A 138 -2.09 -9.10 -4.03
CA GLU A 138 -2.02 -10.51 -4.44
C GLU A 138 -2.55 -11.45 -3.34
N GLY A 139 -3.20 -12.53 -3.76
CA GLY A 139 -3.82 -13.51 -2.87
C GLY A 139 -3.45 -14.93 -3.28
N GLY A 140 -3.57 -15.85 -2.32
CA GLY A 140 -3.36 -17.28 -2.52
C GLY A 140 -4.39 -18.08 -1.71
N PRO A 141 -4.36 -19.42 -1.78
CA PRO A 141 -5.23 -20.27 -0.99
C PRO A 141 -5.10 -20.01 0.53
N ARG A 142 -6.13 -20.41 1.28
CA ARG A 142 -6.22 -20.22 2.75
C ARG A 142 -5.29 -21.15 3.55
N MET A 143 -3.98 -21.02 3.36
CA MET A 143 -2.88 -21.53 4.20
C MET A 143 -3.27 -22.58 5.26
N GLY A 144 -3.52 -23.81 4.81
CA GLY A 144 -3.59 -25.02 5.63
C GLY A 144 -2.66 -26.10 5.08
N LYS A 145 -2.80 -27.31 5.62
CA LYS A 145 -1.83 -28.40 5.36
C LYS A 145 -1.82 -28.86 3.90
N ASP A 146 -2.94 -28.71 3.18
CA ASP A 146 -3.09 -29.11 1.79
C ASP A 146 -3.62 -27.95 0.94
N TRP A 147 -2.84 -26.88 0.93
CA TRP A 147 -3.08 -25.64 0.18
C TRP A 147 -3.43 -25.83 -1.31
N LYS A 148 -3.14 -26.99 -1.93
CA LYS A 148 -3.52 -27.32 -3.31
C LYS A 148 -5.01 -27.56 -3.49
N ASP A 149 -5.66 -28.07 -2.44
CA ASP A 149 -7.10 -28.36 -2.41
C ASP A 149 -7.89 -27.22 -1.76
N GLU A 150 -7.22 -26.17 -1.31
CA GLU A 150 -7.85 -25.02 -0.70
C GLU A 150 -8.42 -24.07 -1.74
N GLN A 151 -9.59 -23.53 -1.42
CA GLN A 151 -10.23 -22.54 -2.27
C GLN A 151 -9.36 -21.28 -2.38
N ILE A 152 -9.25 -20.76 -3.60
CA ILE A 152 -8.68 -19.45 -3.89
C ILE A 152 -9.43 -18.40 -3.05
N GLU A 153 -8.66 -17.60 -2.30
CA GLU A 153 -9.22 -16.61 -1.40
C GLU A 153 -9.64 -15.34 -2.16
N PHE A 154 -10.90 -15.30 -2.59
CA PHE A 154 -11.52 -14.05 -3.05
C PHE A 154 -12.10 -13.26 -1.87
N ASP A 155 -12.80 -13.93 -0.95
CA ASP A 155 -13.32 -13.31 0.27
C ASP A 155 -12.27 -13.31 1.38
N ARG A 156 -11.80 -12.12 1.70
CA ARG A 156 -10.72 -11.88 2.65
C ARG A 156 -11.14 -11.95 4.12
N ARG A 157 -12.43 -12.06 4.42
CA ARG A 157 -12.96 -12.10 5.79
C ARG A 157 -12.54 -13.35 6.58
N GLY A 158 -12.63 -13.25 7.90
CA GLY A 158 -12.44 -14.36 8.83
C GLY A 158 -10.98 -14.61 9.24
N ARG A 159 -10.06 -13.69 8.95
CA ARG A 159 -8.64 -13.83 9.31
C ARG A 159 -7.92 -12.50 9.52
N LEU A 160 -6.74 -12.60 10.12
CA LEU A 160 -5.75 -11.54 10.16
C LEU A 160 -4.88 -11.59 8.88
N HIS A 161 -4.67 -10.43 8.28
CA HIS A 161 -3.73 -10.20 7.19
C HIS A 161 -2.56 -9.39 7.74
N GLU A 162 -1.37 -10.02 7.82
CA GLU A 162 -0.16 -9.39 8.39
C GLU A 162 0.44 -8.30 7.51
N MET A 163 -0.01 -8.18 6.25
CA MET A 163 0.43 -7.19 5.28
C MET A 163 1.97 -7.12 5.15
N VAL A 164 2.60 -8.29 4.97
CA VAL A 164 4.05 -8.41 4.78
C VAL A 164 4.35 -8.81 3.34
N PRO A 165 5.07 -7.97 2.56
CA PRO A 165 5.63 -8.40 1.30
C PRO A 165 6.67 -9.49 1.52
N ARG A 166 6.58 -10.57 0.76
CA ARG A 166 7.58 -11.65 0.75
C ARG A 166 7.27 -12.65 -0.35
N TRP A 167 8.30 -13.35 -0.81
CA TRP A 167 8.11 -14.60 -1.53
C TRP A 167 7.50 -15.69 -0.63
N GLN A 168 6.49 -16.41 -1.12
CA GLN A 168 5.78 -17.45 -0.38
C GLN A 168 5.56 -18.69 -1.27
N SER A 169 6.39 -19.72 -1.04
CA SER A 169 6.31 -21.00 -1.78
C SER A 169 4.91 -21.61 -1.80
N ASN A 170 4.13 -21.43 -0.74
CA ASN A 170 2.77 -21.95 -0.56
C ASN A 170 1.65 -20.97 -0.94
N ALA A 171 1.97 -19.78 -1.42
CA ALA A 171 1.03 -18.86 -2.07
C ALA A 171 1.20 -18.82 -3.60
N TYR A 172 1.93 -19.79 -4.18
CA TYR A 172 2.30 -19.85 -5.60
C TYR A 172 3.09 -18.63 -6.12
N GLY A 173 3.76 -17.86 -5.25
CA GLY A 173 4.56 -16.71 -5.70
C GLY A 173 4.84 -15.67 -4.61
N SER A 174 5.11 -14.46 -5.06
CA SER A 174 5.24 -13.28 -4.19
C SER A 174 3.88 -12.85 -3.65
N ARG A 175 3.89 -12.23 -2.48
CA ARG A 175 2.73 -11.54 -1.93
C ARG A 175 3.12 -10.07 -1.83
N ASN A 176 2.44 -9.19 -2.56
CA ASN A 176 2.60 -7.74 -2.43
C ASN A 176 1.29 -7.11 -1.90
N PRO A 177 1.10 -7.05 -0.58
CA PRO A 177 -0.14 -6.55 0.02
C PRO A 177 -0.24 -5.04 -0.05
N VAL A 178 -1.46 -4.55 -0.28
CA VAL A 178 -1.82 -3.12 -0.24
C VAL A 178 -3.02 -2.99 0.68
N ALA A 179 -3.06 -2.06 1.63
CA ALA A 179 -4.22 -1.91 2.53
C ALA A 179 -5.42 -1.22 1.85
N CYS A 180 -5.83 -1.73 0.67
CA CYS A 180 -6.98 -1.32 -0.11
C CYS A 180 -8.02 -2.44 -0.13
N LEU A 181 -9.21 -2.16 0.39
CA LEU A 181 -10.31 -3.10 0.58
C LEU A 181 -11.54 -2.63 -0.17
N ILE A 182 -12.27 -3.58 -0.76
CA ILE A 182 -13.56 -3.33 -1.41
C ILE A 182 -14.60 -4.23 -0.78
N GLY A 183 -15.52 -3.64 -0.02
CA GLY A 183 -16.68 -4.33 0.52
C GLY A 183 -17.76 -4.43 -0.54
N THR A 184 -18.19 -5.67 -0.84
CA THR A 184 -19.18 -5.93 -1.90
C THR A 184 -20.60 -5.42 -1.59
N SER A 185 -20.83 -4.90 -0.38
CA SER A 185 -22.04 -4.16 -0.01
C SER A 185 -22.03 -2.68 -0.43
N GLY A 186 -20.94 -2.20 -1.02
CA GLY A 186 -20.89 -0.89 -1.68
C GLY A 186 -20.04 0.15 -0.97
N TRP A 187 -18.89 -0.25 -0.41
CA TRP A 187 -17.93 0.65 0.20
C TRP A 187 -16.49 0.24 -0.15
N GLY A 188 -15.57 1.20 -0.14
CA GLY A 188 -14.13 0.94 -0.26
C GLY A 188 -13.35 1.64 0.85
N LEU A 189 -12.19 1.09 1.19
CA LEU A 189 -11.23 1.67 2.14
C LEU A 189 -9.81 1.56 1.60
N TYR A 190 -8.99 2.59 1.80
CA TYR A 190 -7.56 2.53 1.51
C TYR A 190 -6.77 3.24 2.62
N MET A 191 -5.79 2.55 3.21
CA MET A 191 -4.94 3.08 4.29
C MET A 191 -3.48 3.13 3.81
N PRO A 192 -3.01 4.23 3.19
CA PRO A 192 -1.61 4.40 2.81
C PRO A 192 -0.67 4.67 3.98
N SER A 193 -1.16 5.25 5.09
CA SER A 193 -0.33 5.57 6.24
C SER A 193 -1.13 5.47 7.56
N PRO A 194 -0.61 4.79 8.60
CA PRO A 194 0.67 4.09 8.64
C PRO A 194 0.61 2.77 7.87
N TRP A 195 1.72 2.04 7.79
CA TRP A 195 1.67 0.62 7.41
C TRP A 195 0.87 -0.15 8.46
N VAL A 196 -0.10 -0.96 8.02
CA VAL A 196 -1.06 -1.62 8.93
C VAL A 196 -1.19 -3.10 8.60
N GLN A 197 -1.48 -3.91 9.62
CA GLN A 197 -2.14 -5.20 9.46
C GLN A 197 -3.65 -4.98 9.34
N VAL A 198 -4.35 -5.92 8.72
CA VAL A 198 -5.81 -5.87 8.55
C VAL A 198 -6.45 -7.09 9.21
N ASP A 199 -7.19 -6.88 10.30
CA ASP A 199 -7.91 -7.94 11.00
C ASP A 199 -9.39 -7.95 10.60
N LEU A 200 -9.82 -9.06 10.00
CA LEU A 200 -11.21 -9.29 9.57
C LEU A 200 -11.82 -10.51 10.26
N ARG A 201 -11.31 -10.91 11.43
CA ARG A 201 -11.83 -12.07 12.19
C ARG A 201 -13.18 -11.79 12.83
N ASP A 202 -13.44 -10.54 13.22
CA ASP A 202 -14.74 -10.14 13.74
C ASP A 202 -15.76 -10.01 12.59
N PRO A 203 -16.97 -10.58 12.72
CA PRO A 203 -17.95 -10.58 11.63
C PRO A 203 -18.65 -9.23 11.40
N GLY A 204 -18.58 -8.30 12.37
CA GLY A 204 -19.24 -6.98 12.26
C GLY A 204 -18.26 -5.81 12.13
N ASN A 205 -16.98 -6.05 12.43
CA ASN A 205 -15.93 -5.03 12.38
C ASN A 205 -14.66 -5.57 11.75
N GLY A 206 -13.99 -4.71 10.99
CA GLY A 206 -12.59 -4.88 10.64
C GLY A 206 -11.72 -3.90 11.41
N TYR A 207 -10.43 -4.20 11.51
CA TYR A 207 -9.46 -3.35 12.19
C TYR A 207 -8.22 -3.14 11.32
N PHE A 208 -7.86 -1.89 11.10
CA PHE A 208 -6.49 -1.54 10.76
C PHE A 208 -5.67 -1.46 12.04
N ILE A 209 -4.61 -2.26 12.12
CA ILE A 209 -3.71 -2.33 13.26
C ILE A 209 -2.36 -1.81 12.80
N PRO A 210 -1.89 -0.64 13.27
CA PRO A 210 -0.56 -0.14 12.93
C PRO A 210 0.51 -1.20 13.14
N TRP A 211 1.42 -1.33 12.17
CA TRP A 211 2.59 -2.17 12.35
C TRP A 211 3.53 -1.51 13.36
N GLU A 212 3.91 -2.26 14.39
CA GLU A 212 4.91 -1.84 15.36
C GLU A 212 6.28 -2.39 14.93
N PRO A 213 7.26 -1.51 14.66
CA PRO A 213 8.60 -1.93 14.32
C PRO A 213 9.25 -2.72 15.46
N PRO A 214 10.01 -3.79 15.17
CA PRO A 214 10.81 -4.47 16.18
C PRO A 214 11.90 -3.54 16.72
N VAL A 215 12.36 -3.80 17.94
CA VAL A 215 13.54 -3.13 18.52
C VAL A 215 14.79 -3.94 18.18
N LEU A 216 15.87 -3.26 17.77
CA LEU A 216 17.18 -3.91 17.63
C LEU A 216 17.74 -4.21 19.02
N GLU A 217 17.68 -5.48 19.44
CA GLU A 217 18.10 -5.91 20.78
C GLU A 217 19.62 -5.80 21.02
N SER A 218 20.43 -5.88 19.95
CA SER A 218 21.90 -5.87 20.02
C SER A 218 22.55 -5.55 18.67
N ASP A 219 23.72 -4.90 18.67
CA ASP A 219 24.53 -4.63 17.47
C ASP A 219 25.32 -5.83 16.94
N SER A 220 25.19 -7.01 17.57
CA SER A 220 25.80 -8.22 17.04
C SER A 220 25.28 -8.53 15.63
N VAL A 221 26.12 -9.18 14.81
CA VAL A 221 25.80 -9.49 13.41
C VAL A 221 24.53 -10.35 13.28
N SER A 222 24.30 -11.28 14.21
CA SER A 222 23.10 -12.13 14.20
C SER A 222 21.81 -11.33 14.44
N HIS A 223 21.81 -10.45 15.44
CA HIS A 223 20.65 -9.62 15.77
C HIS A 223 20.37 -8.58 14.68
N ARG A 224 21.41 -7.99 14.06
CA ARG A 224 21.24 -7.13 12.88
C ARG A 224 20.60 -7.88 11.70
N ARG A 225 21.06 -9.10 11.40
CA ARG A 225 20.45 -9.93 10.34
C ARG A 225 18.99 -10.28 10.65
N GLN A 226 18.68 -10.58 11.90
CA GLN A 226 17.31 -10.85 12.33
C GLN A 226 16.44 -9.61 12.21
N TYR A 227 16.93 -8.45 12.65
CA TYR A 227 16.25 -7.18 12.53
C TYR A 227 15.92 -6.84 11.07
N VAL A 228 16.91 -6.92 10.17
CA VAL A 228 16.71 -6.69 8.72
C VAL A 228 15.56 -7.54 8.18
N ARG A 229 15.56 -8.85 8.49
CA ARG A 229 14.47 -9.75 8.05
C ARG A 229 13.10 -9.39 8.59
N LEU A 230 13.02 -8.77 9.77
CA LEU A 230 11.75 -8.40 10.39
C LEU A 230 11.19 -7.09 9.82
N VAL A 231 12.04 -6.18 9.32
CA VAL A 231 11.63 -4.88 8.77
C VAL A 231 11.54 -4.87 7.25
N GLN A 232 12.21 -5.82 6.57
CA GLN A 232 12.20 -5.98 5.12
C GLN A 232 10.76 -5.99 4.54
N GLY A 233 10.61 -5.38 3.37
CA GLY A 233 9.32 -5.23 2.68
C GLY A 233 8.37 -4.23 3.34
N ARG A 234 8.81 -3.41 4.30
CA ARG A 234 7.97 -2.38 4.92
C ARG A 234 8.63 -1.01 4.80
N PRO A 235 7.85 0.09 4.94
CA PRO A 235 8.43 1.42 4.95
C PRO A 235 9.56 1.55 5.98
N PRO A 236 10.59 2.38 5.71
CA PRO A 236 11.68 2.62 6.64
C PRO A 236 11.15 2.97 8.04
N VAL A 237 11.74 2.37 9.08
CA VAL A 237 11.24 2.49 10.46
C VAL A 237 11.25 3.94 10.96
N ASP A 238 12.21 4.73 10.50
CA ASP A 238 12.37 6.15 10.79
C ASP A 238 11.36 7.05 10.06
N GLU A 239 10.69 6.55 9.02
CA GLU A 239 9.60 7.26 8.34
C GLU A 239 8.24 7.05 9.03
N ILE A 240 8.14 6.15 10.01
CA ILE A 240 6.89 5.88 10.74
C ILE A 240 6.60 7.03 11.71
N ILE A 241 5.49 7.74 11.47
CA ILE A 241 5.05 8.85 12.30
C ILE A 241 3.99 8.36 13.29
N SER A 242 4.35 8.25 14.57
CA SER A 242 3.40 7.81 15.59
C SER A 242 2.23 8.79 15.75
N GLY A 243 1.02 8.24 15.81
CA GLY A 243 -0.24 9.00 15.88
C GLY A 243 -0.75 9.54 14.54
N LEU A 244 -0.04 9.31 13.43
CA LEU A 244 -0.52 9.62 12.08
C LEU A 244 -1.39 8.48 11.54
N PHE A 245 -2.56 8.83 11.03
CA PHE A 245 -3.43 7.99 10.22
C PHE A 245 -3.94 8.80 9.04
N ASP A 246 -3.84 8.24 7.85
CA ASP A 246 -4.34 8.83 6.62
C ASP A 246 -5.04 7.71 5.83
N LEU A 247 -6.37 7.80 5.79
CA LEU A 247 -7.22 6.80 5.13
C LEU A 247 -8.19 7.45 4.15
N PHE A 248 -8.60 6.66 3.18
CA PHE A 248 -9.58 7.02 2.16
C PHE A 248 -10.81 6.14 2.31
N VAL A 249 -11.98 6.75 2.18
CA VAL A 249 -13.29 6.09 2.18
C VAL A 249 -13.92 6.32 0.82
N PHE A 250 -14.41 5.24 0.18
CA PHE A 250 -15.01 5.29 -1.15
C PHE A 250 -16.48 4.88 -1.10
N ILE A 251 -17.32 5.56 -1.89
CA ILE A 251 -18.64 5.06 -2.26
C ILE A 251 -18.42 3.92 -3.26
N GLY A 252 -18.93 2.73 -2.94
CA GLY A 252 -18.62 1.51 -3.67
C GLY A 252 -19.79 0.84 -4.38
N GLU A 253 -20.94 1.51 -4.52
CA GLU A 253 -22.08 0.92 -5.24
C GLU A 253 -21.72 0.48 -6.67
N LYS A 254 -20.74 1.18 -7.26
CA LYS A 254 -20.15 0.92 -8.57
C LYS A 254 -18.64 0.73 -8.40
N PRO A 255 -18.11 -0.50 -8.57
CA PRO A 255 -16.68 -0.76 -8.44
C PRO A 255 -15.80 0.12 -9.35
N GLU A 256 -16.31 0.51 -10.51
CA GLU A 256 -15.61 1.41 -11.44
C GLU A 256 -15.33 2.81 -10.84
N ASP A 257 -16.22 3.30 -9.96
CA ASP A 257 -16.05 4.60 -9.31
C ASP A 257 -14.92 4.54 -8.27
N ILE A 258 -14.82 3.41 -7.54
CA ILE A 258 -13.68 3.15 -6.65
C ILE A 258 -12.38 3.14 -7.46
N MET A 259 -12.33 2.39 -8.56
CA MET A 259 -11.09 2.25 -9.35
C MET A 259 -10.67 3.57 -9.99
N LYS A 260 -11.62 4.39 -10.43
CA LYS A 260 -11.36 5.72 -10.97
C LYS A 260 -10.74 6.64 -9.91
N ASP A 261 -11.32 6.68 -8.71
CA ASP A 261 -10.80 7.52 -7.65
C ASP A 261 -9.45 7.00 -7.12
N ILE A 262 -9.24 5.68 -7.00
CA ILE A 262 -7.92 5.08 -6.71
C ILE A 262 -6.90 5.57 -7.74
N SER A 263 -7.23 5.50 -9.04
CA SER A 263 -6.34 5.98 -10.11
C SER A 263 -6.00 7.46 -10.01
N ILE A 264 -6.89 8.30 -9.47
CA ILE A 264 -6.61 9.73 -9.24
C ILE A 264 -5.70 9.89 -8.01
N ILE A 265 -5.99 9.14 -6.95
CA ILE A 265 -5.31 9.23 -5.64
C ILE A 265 -3.89 8.68 -5.71
N THR A 266 -3.66 7.55 -6.38
CA THR A 266 -2.36 6.84 -6.42
C THR A 266 -1.58 7.10 -7.71
N GLY A 267 -2.18 7.80 -8.67
CA GLY A 267 -1.61 8.05 -9.99
C GLY A 267 -2.13 7.06 -11.03
N PRO A 268 -2.41 7.52 -12.26
CA PRO A 268 -2.98 6.67 -13.30
C PRO A 268 -1.95 5.68 -13.85
N ALA A 269 -2.41 4.46 -14.14
CA ALA A 269 -1.61 3.49 -14.86
C ALA A 269 -1.27 4.04 -16.26
N VAL A 270 0.02 4.17 -16.56
CA VAL A 270 0.49 4.59 -17.88
C VAL A 270 0.15 3.52 -18.92
N LEU A 271 -0.22 3.94 -20.13
CA LEU A 271 -0.47 3.02 -21.23
C LEU A 271 0.83 2.26 -21.54
N PRO A 272 0.87 0.92 -21.37
CA PRO A 272 2.10 0.18 -21.60
C PRO A 272 2.42 0.14 -23.10
N PRO A 273 3.70 -0.04 -23.47
CA PRO A 273 4.07 -0.15 -24.88
C PRO A 273 3.38 -1.37 -25.51
N LYS A 274 2.88 -1.22 -26.75
CA LYS A 274 2.02 -2.23 -27.38
C LYS A 274 2.61 -3.66 -27.39
N TYR A 275 3.92 -3.80 -27.53
CA TYR A 275 4.59 -5.11 -27.56
C TYR A 275 4.43 -5.88 -26.24
N SER A 276 4.19 -5.18 -25.11
CA SER A 276 4.03 -5.84 -23.82
C SER A 276 2.71 -6.60 -23.66
N LEU A 277 1.75 -6.37 -24.56
CA LEU A 277 0.50 -7.12 -24.65
C LEU A 277 0.62 -8.36 -25.54
N GLY A 278 1.78 -8.54 -26.19
CA GLY A 278 2.11 -9.69 -27.02
C GLY A 278 2.71 -10.85 -26.23
N TYR A 279 3.07 -11.92 -26.93
CA TYR A 279 3.73 -13.06 -26.31
C TYR A 279 5.19 -12.75 -26.00
N MET A 280 5.64 -13.08 -24.78
CA MET A 280 7.02 -12.93 -24.34
C MET A 280 7.64 -14.29 -24.00
N GLN A 281 8.81 -14.59 -24.56
CA GLN A 281 9.55 -15.80 -24.22
C GLN A 281 10.67 -15.48 -23.24
N SER A 282 10.62 -16.08 -22.04
CA SER A 282 11.72 -16.01 -21.07
C SER A 282 12.68 -17.17 -21.24
N HIS A 283 13.98 -16.93 -21.13
CA HIS A 283 15.01 -17.97 -21.14
C HIS A 283 15.88 -17.86 -19.89
N ARG A 284 15.93 -18.94 -19.10
CA ARG A 284 16.58 -18.93 -17.79
C ARG A 284 18.11 -18.94 -17.89
N THR A 285 18.70 -19.93 -18.55
CA THR A 285 20.16 -20.07 -18.65
C THR A 285 20.55 -19.98 -20.11
N LEU A 286 21.42 -19.04 -20.47
CA LEU A 286 21.85 -18.83 -21.84
C LEU A 286 23.03 -19.75 -22.17
N GLU A 287 23.04 -20.27 -23.39
CA GLU A 287 24.22 -20.91 -23.96
C GLU A 287 25.16 -19.83 -24.54
N ASP A 288 24.70 -19.14 -25.59
CA ASP A 288 25.37 -18.04 -26.28
C ASP A 288 24.38 -17.19 -27.12
N GLU A 289 24.91 -16.18 -27.81
CA GLU A 289 24.16 -15.32 -28.74
C GLU A 289 23.53 -16.07 -29.94
N THR A 290 24.07 -17.22 -30.35
CA THR A 290 23.51 -18.01 -31.46
C THR A 290 22.19 -18.64 -31.03
N GLN A 291 22.16 -19.23 -29.82
CA GLN A 291 20.93 -19.76 -29.23
C GLN A 291 19.85 -18.68 -29.10
N MET A 292 20.22 -17.48 -28.65
CA MET A 292 19.29 -16.36 -28.51
C MET A 292 18.61 -16.01 -29.84
N ILE A 293 19.39 -15.93 -30.92
CA ILE A 293 18.90 -15.58 -32.25
C ILE A 293 18.09 -16.73 -32.86
N ASP A 294 18.58 -17.96 -32.77
CA ASP A 294 17.93 -19.14 -33.37
C ASP A 294 16.60 -19.49 -32.70
N LEU A 295 16.44 -19.19 -31.41
CA LEU A 295 15.16 -19.25 -30.72
C LEU A 295 14.14 -18.35 -31.43
N VAL A 296 14.47 -17.07 -31.66
CA VAL A 296 13.57 -16.11 -32.32
C VAL A 296 13.30 -16.51 -33.77
N LYS A 297 14.32 -16.95 -34.52
CA LYS A 297 14.13 -17.50 -35.88
C LYS A 297 13.13 -18.65 -35.89
N THR A 298 13.24 -19.57 -34.93
CA THR A 298 12.32 -20.71 -34.84
C THR A 298 10.87 -20.27 -34.64
N PHE A 299 10.61 -19.25 -33.83
CA PHE A 299 9.27 -18.67 -33.71
C PHE A 299 8.77 -18.10 -35.04
N ARG A 300 9.63 -17.35 -35.75
CA ARG A 300 9.31 -16.76 -37.07
C ARG A 300 9.03 -17.83 -38.12
N ASP A 301 9.90 -18.84 -38.22
CA ASP A 301 9.77 -19.96 -39.17
C ASP A 301 8.50 -20.77 -38.92
N LYS A 302 8.17 -21.01 -37.65
CA LYS A 302 6.94 -21.71 -37.23
C LYS A 302 5.70 -20.82 -37.25
N ARG A 303 5.84 -19.53 -37.60
CA ARG A 303 4.76 -18.53 -37.62
C ARG A 303 4.02 -18.42 -36.27
N ILE A 304 4.76 -18.55 -35.17
CA ILE A 304 4.27 -18.33 -33.82
C ILE A 304 4.58 -16.87 -33.43
N PRO A 305 3.58 -16.07 -33.05
CA PRO A 305 3.82 -14.70 -32.62
C PRO A 305 4.73 -14.63 -31.38
N ILE A 306 5.66 -13.68 -31.40
CA ILE A 306 6.52 -13.32 -30.27
C ILE A 306 6.92 -11.85 -30.46
N ASP A 307 6.76 -11.08 -29.39
CA ASP A 307 6.98 -9.63 -29.35
C ASP A 307 8.19 -9.27 -28.49
N ALA A 308 8.53 -10.09 -27.48
CA ALA A 308 9.69 -9.85 -26.63
C ALA A 308 10.38 -11.14 -26.16
N VAL A 309 11.66 -11.02 -25.85
CA VAL A 309 12.46 -12.03 -25.14
C VAL A 309 12.95 -11.47 -23.81
N ILE A 310 12.97 -12.33 -22.80
CA ILE A 310 13.42 -11.98 -21.45
C ILE A 310 14.64 -12.83 -21.10
N TYR A 311 15.72 -12.20 -20.67
CA TYR A 311 16.95 -12.88 -20.30
C TYR A 311 17.29 -12.69 -18.84
N LEU A 312 17.49 -13.81 -18.14
CA LEU A 312 17.84 -13.82 -16.72
C LEU A 312 19.32 -13.47 -16.50
N GLY A 313 19.64 -12.92 -15.33
CA GLY A 313 21.00 -12.54 -14.98
C GLY A 313 21.84 -13.66 -14.35
N THR A 314 23.16 -13.58 -14.48
CA THR A 314 24.08 -14.53 -13.82
C THR A 314 23.98 -14.40 -12.31
N GLY A 315 23.98 -15.53 -11.60
CA GLY A 315 23.70 -15.61 -10.15
C GLY A 315 22.28 -16.07 -9.84
N PHE A 316 21.30 -15.64 -10.65
CA PHE A 316 19.91 -16.18 -10.64
C PHE A 316 19.76 -17.37 -11.58
N CYS A 317 20.68 -17.48 -12.53
CA CYS A 317 20.97 -18.66 -13.35
C CYS A 317 22.49 -18.88 -13.43
N PRO A 318 22.94 -20.10 -13.80
CA PRO A 318 24.37 -20.38 -13.96
C PRO A 318 25.09 -19.51 -15.00
N ARG A 319 24.40 -19.14 -16.08
CA ARG A 319 24.92 -18.27 -17.14
C ARG A 319 23.79 -17.39 -17.67
N GLY A 320 23.84 -16.10 -17.36
CA GLY A 320 22.86 -15.11 -17.78
C GLY A 320 23.43 -14.08 -18.75
N TRP A 321 22.63 -13.06 -19.06
CA TRP A 321 22.99 -12.02 -20.05
C TRP A 321 24.17 -11.14 -19.61
N ASN A 322 24.35 -10.98 -18.29
CA ASN A 322 25.37 -10.15 -17.66
C ASN A 322 26.41 -11.00 -16.90
N LEU A 323 27.47 -10.35 -16.42
CA LEU A 323 28.28 -10.87 -15.33
C LEU A 323 27.42 -11.10 -14.06
N GLU A 324 28.00 -11.58 -12.97
CA GLU A 324 27.24 -11.86 -11.75
C GLU A 324 26.45 -10.62 -11.26
N GLN A 325 25.14 -10.79 -11.04
CA GLN A 325 24.27 -9.74 -10.50
C GLN A 325 24.86 -9.18 -9.20
N PRO A 326 24.81 -7.85 -8.99
CA PRO A 326 24.00 -6.84 -9.69
C PRO A 326 24.67 -6.19 -10.93
N SER A 327 25.68 -6.81 -11.54
CA SER A 327 26.41 -6.20 -12.66
C SER A 327 25.54 -5.81 -13.87
N PHE A 328 25.82 -4.68 -14.50
CA PHE A 328 25.24 -4.28 -15.79
C PHE A 328 26.17 -4.55 -16.98
N GLU A 329 27.28 -5.26 -16.76
CA GLU A 329 28.21 -5.62 -17.83
C GLU A 329 27.77 -6.92 -18.51
N PHE A 330 27.76 -6.94 -19.85
CA PHE A 330 27.39 -8.12 -20.63
C PHE A 330 28.35 -9.30 -20.41
N ASN A 331 27.80 -10.52 -20.41
CA ASN A 331 28.57 -11.74 -20.19
C ASN A 331 29.37 -12.13 -21.45
N PRO A 332 30.71 -12.12 -21.45
CA PRO A 332 31.51 -12.51 -22.61
C PRO A 332 31.46 -14.02 -22.90
N GLU A 333 30.94 -14.84 -21.98
CA GLU A 333 30.65 -16.24 -22.28
C GLU A 333 29.45 -16.37 -23.23
N VAL A 334 28.49 -15.45 -23.15
CA VAL A 334 27.26 -15.45 -23.95
C VAL A 334 27.42 -14.60 -25.21
N PHE A 335 27.86 -13.36 -25.05
CA PHE A 335 28.05 -12.39 -26.14
C PHE A 335 29.49 -12.47 -26.64
N LYS A 336 29.67 -13.01 -27.84
CA LYS A 336 30.97 -13.10 -28.52
C LYS A 336 31.21 -11.91 -29.45
N ARG A 337 30.12 -11.30 -29.94
CA ARG A 337 30.12 -10.02 -30.66
C ARG A 337 29.79 -8.87 -29.72
N GLU A 338 29.88 -7.66 -30.26
CA GLU A 338 29.38 -6.46 -29.60
C GLU A 338 27.89 -6.65 -29.25
N PRO A 339 27.49 -6.50 -27.96
CA PRO A 339 26.12 -6.78 -27.54
C PRO A 339 25.05 -6.00 -28.31
N ALA A 340 25.37 -4.76 -28.73
CA ALA A 340 24.47 -3.94 -29.54
C ALA A 340 24.17 -4.58 -30.91
N GLU A 341 25.13 -5.28 -31.51
CA GLU A 341 24.91 -5.99 -32.78
C GLU A 341 23.98 -7.19 -32.59
N VAL A 342 24.18 -7.97 -31.52
CA VAL A 342 23.34 -9.13 -31.18
C VAL A 342 21.90 -8.71 -30.89
N ILE A 343 21.73 -7.63 -30.12
CA ILE A 343 20.40 -7.07 -29.83
C ILE A 343 19.75 -6.53 -31.10
N ASN A 344 20.52 -5.86 -31.97
CA ASN A 344 20.02 -5.40 -33.26
C ASN A 344 19.57 -6.56 -34.17
N ASP A 345 20.23 -7.72 -34.13
CA ASP A 345 19.77 -8.92 -34.83
C ASP A 345 18.39 -9.38 -34.33
N LEU A 346 18.13 -9.34 -33.02
CA LEU A 346 16.81 -9.64 -32.45
C LEU A 346 15.76 -8.58 -32.86
N HIS A 347 16.15 -7.30 -32.88
CA HIS A 347 15.31 -6.21 -33.35
C HIS A 347 14.96 -6.34 -34.85
N ASN A 348 15.87 -6.85 -35.68
CA ASN A 348 15.61 -7.13 -37.11
C ASN A 348 14.53 -8.21 -37.32
N PHE A 349 14.28 -9.05 -36.32
CA PHE A 349 13.14 -9.96 -36.30
C PHE A 349 11.88 -9.34 -35.69
N ASN A 350 11.85 -8.03 -35.41
CA ASN A 350 10.78 -7.32 -34.72
C ASN A 350 10.50 -7.88 -33.32
N VAL A 351 11.54 -8.20 -32.55
CA VAL A 351 11.43 -8.68 -31.16
C VAL A 351 12.12 -7.68 -30.22
N LYS A 352 11.48 -7.39 -29.08
CA LYS A 352 12.02 -6.54 -28.01
C LYS A 352 12.85 -7.34 -27.01
N VAL A 353 13.85 -6.73 -26.40
CA VAL A 353 14.75 -7.38 -25.44
C VAL A 353 14.54 -6.81 -24.03
N ILE A 354 14.24 -7.70 -23.09
CA ILE A 354 14.01 -7.38 -21.68
C ILE A 354 15.13 -8.00 -20.85
N ALA A 355 15.80 -7.19 -20.03
CA ALA A 355 16.89 -7.65 -19.18
C ALA A 355 16.45 -7.76 -17.71
N HIS A 356 16.72 -8.92 -17.10
CA HIS A 356 16.62 -9.08 -15.66
C HIS A 356 17.67 -8.23 -14.95
N ILE A 357 17.25 -7.47 -13.93
CA ILE A 357 18.12 -6.64 -13.10
C ILE A 357 17.73 -6.82 -11.63
N VAL A 358 18.68 -6.59 -10.73
CA VAL A 358 18.39 -6.42 -9.29
C VAL A 358 18.96 -5.09 -8.82
N PRO A 359 18.43 -4.49 -7.74
CA PRO A 359 18.94 -3.21 -7.25
C PRO A 359 20.44 -3.27 -6.94
N TRP A 360 21.20 -2.39 -7.57
CA TRP A 360 22.62 -2.22 -7.28
C TRP A 360 22.77 -1.79 -5.83
N ASN A 361 23.34 -2.65 -4.97
CA ASN A 361 23.54 -2.42 -3.54
C ASN A 361 22.27 -2.47 -2.66
N ARG A 362 21.34 -3.40 -2.96
CA ARG A 362 20.10 -3.64 -2.18
C ARG A 362 20.30 -3.67 -0.65
N ASP A 363 21.40 -4.24 -0.17
CA ASP A 363 21.68 -4.39 1.28
C ASP A 363 22.00 -3.04 1.97
N LYS A 364 22.26 -1.97 1.21
CA LYS A 364 22.61 -0.63 1.74
C LYS A 364 21.67 0.48 1.26
N LEU A 365 20.79 0.20 0.30
CA LEU A 365 19.81 1.16 -0.20
C LEU A 365 18.41 0.72 0.25
N PRO A 366 17.94 1.17 1.43
CA PRO A 366 16.65 0.73 1.98
C PRO A 366 15.46 1.25 1.16
N THR A 367 15.63 2.35 0.43
CA THR A 367 14.63 2.92 -0.47
C THR A 367 15.32 3.79 -1.52
N LEU A 368 14.65 4.00 -2.65
CA LEU A 368 15.03 5.01 -3.64
C LEU A 368 14.24 6.30 -3.40
N HIS A 369 14.87 7.45 -3.60
CA HIS A 369 14.26 8.76 -3.32
C HIS A 369 14.58 9.82 -4.38
N GLY A 370 13.90 10.96 -4.29
CA GLY A 370 14.12 12.12 -5.16
C GLY A 370 13.46 12.03 -6.54
N SER A 371 13.91 12.86 -7.47
CA SER A 371 13.27 13.04 -8.78
C SER A 371 14.26 12.91 -9.96
N ILE A 372 13.74 12.77 -11.18
CA ILE A 372 14.54 12.86 -12.42
C ILE A 372 13.90 13.89 -13.37
N PRO A 373 14.57 15.01 -13.71
CA PRO A 373 15.84 15.48 -13.13
C PRO A 373 15.70 15.85 -11.64
N PRO A 374 16.81 15.93 -10.87
CA PRO A 374 16.76 16.32 -9.46
C PRO A 374 16.10 17.69 -9.27
N LYS A 375 15.17 17.80 -8.30
CA LYS A 375 14.54 19.05 -7.90
C LYS A 375 15.48 19.84 -6.95
N GLU A 376 15.29 21.15 -6.87
CA GLU A 376 16.08 22.00 -5.96
C GLU A 376 15.89 21.55 -4.50
N GLY A 377 17.00 21.35 -3.78
CA GLY A 377 17.00 20.92 -2.38
C GLY A 377 16.99 19.41 -2.15
N GLU A 378 16.92 18.59 -3.20
CA GLU A 378 17.07 17.13 -3.08
C GLU A 378 18.54 16.75 -2.76
N THR A 379 18.74 15.80 -1.85
CA THR A 379 20.06 15.21 -1.58
C THR A 379 20.38 14.19 -2.67
N VAL A 380 21.41 14.43 -3.47
CA VAL A 380 21.80 13.49 -4.55
C VAL A 380 22.88 12.52 -4.04
N ASP A 381 22.45 11.49 -3.32
CA ASP A 381 23.30 10.38 -2.84
C ASP A 381 23.10 9.08 -3.65
N GLU A 382 23.67 7.95 -3.21
CA GLU A 382 23.55 6.66 -3.91
C GLU A 382 22.10 6.13 -3.99
N GLY A 383 21.21 6.53 -3.08
CA GLY A 383 19.80 6.16 -3.07
C GLY A 383 18.90 7.08 -3.91
N HIS A 384 19.46 8.16 -4.47
CA HIS A 384 18.70 9.09 -5.29
C HIS A 384 18.41 8.50 -6.69
N LEU A 385 17.20 8.71 -7.22
CA LEU A 385 16.76 8.15 -8.50
C LEU A 385 17.67 8.52 -9.67
N PHE A 386 18.18 9.76 -9.69
CA PHE A 386 19.07 10.24 -10.77
C PHE A 386 20.37 9.42 -10.94
N PRO A 387 21.27 9.30 -9.94
CA PRO A 387 22.46 8.46 -10.06
C PRO A 387 22.12 6.97 -10.21
N TYR A 388 21.02 6.49 -9.61
CA TYR A 388 20.55 5.12 -9.83
C TYR A 388 20.20 4.84 -11.29
N TRP A 389 19.37 5.70 -11.91
CA TRP A 389 18.95 5.55 -13.30
C TRP A 389 20.12 5.66 -14.29
N ASN A 390 21.11 6.51 -14.00
CA ASN A 390 22.29 6.68 -14.86
C ASN A 390 23.06 5.37 -15.12
N GLN A 391 23.01 4.42 -14.18
CA GLN A 391 23.64 3.11 -14.33
C GLN A 391 23.03 2.27 -15.46
N HIS A 392 21.78 2.57 -15.86
CA HIS A 392 21.04 1.83 -16.87
C HIS A 392 21.23 2.42 -18.28
N LEU A 393 21.79 3.63 -18.41
CA LEU A 393 21.81 4.36 -19.68
C LEU A 393 22.63 3.66 -20.77
N GLU A 394 23.75 3.02 -20.43
CA GLU A 394 24.55 2.28 -21.41
C GLU A 394 23.82 1.05 -21.95
N LEU A 395 23.06 0.36 -21.09
CA LEU A 395 22.21 -0.75 -21.52
C LEU A 395 21.08 -0.28 -22.45
N VAL A 396 20.45 0.87 -22.15
CA VAL A 396 19.46 1.49 -23.06
C VAL A 396 20.08 1.80 -24.41
N LYS A 397 21.29 2.39 -24.44
CA LYS A 397 22.02 2.69 -25.68
C LYS A 397 22.37 1.45 -26.50
N THR A 398 22.58 0.32 -25.82
CA THR A 398 22.85 -0.97 -26.47
C THR A 398 21.59 -1.56 -27.13
N GLY A 399 20.40 -1.05 -26.80
CA GLY A 399 19.13 -1.47 -27.39
C GLY A 399 18.25 -2.32 -26.47
N ILE A 400 18.57 -2.43 -25.18
CA ILE A 400 17.64 -3.03 -24.21
C ILE A 400 16.36 -2.19 -24.14
N ASP A 401 15.20 -2.84 -24.29
CA ASP A 401 13.90 -2.16 -24.43
C ASP A 401 13.13 -2.05 -23.10
N ALA A 402 13.35 -2.99 -22.16
CA ALA A 402 12.72 -2.96 -20.85
C ALA A 402 13.50 -3.75 -19.79
N TRP A 403 13.06 -3.60 -18.55
CA TRP A 403 13.66 -4.23 -17.37
C TRP A 403 12.70 -5.21 -16.73
N TRP A 404 13.25 -6.30 -16.21
CA TRP A 404 12.61 -7.12 -15.20
C TRP A 404 13.37 -6.92 -13.87
N PRO A 405 12.96 -5.94 -13.05
CA PRO A 405 13.49 -5.79 -11.71
C PRO A 405 12.97 -6.93 -10.82
N ASP A 406 13.88 -7.74 -10.29
CA ASP A 406 13.59 -8.77 -9.30
C ASP A 406 14.03 -8.32 -7.89
N GLU A 407 13.57 -9.01 -6.86
CA GLU A 407 13.88 -8.74 -5.45
C GLU A 407 13.45 -7.36 -4.93
N GLY A 408 12.39 -6.77 -5.49
CA GLY A 408 11.84 -5.49 -5.02
C GLY A 408 11.20 -5.52 -3.63
N ASP A 409 11.15 -6.69 -2.96
CA ASP A 409 10.75 -6.85 -1.57
C ASP A 409 11.88 -6.60 -0.56
N TRP A 410 13.13 -6.50 -1.03
CA TRP A 410 14.32 -6.24 -0.20
C TRP A 410 14.47 -4.80 0.27
#